data_AF-A0A522GTQ3-F1
#
_entry.id   AF-A0A522GTQ3-F1
#
_cell.length_a   1.000
_cell.length_b   1.000
_cell.length_c   1.000
_cell.angle_alpha   90.00
_cell.angle_beta   90.00
_cell.angle_gamma   90.00
#
_symmetry.space_group_name_H-M   'P 1'
#
loop_
_entity.id
_entity.type
_entity.pdbx_description
1 polymer ?
#
loop_
_entity_poly.entity_id
_entity_poly.type
_entity_poly.pdbx_seq_one_letter_code
_entity_poly.pdbx_strand_id
1 'polypeptide(L)'
;MLPIACLRLLAPLLGLVFVATTSAHAETVKARYSVSLIGLHIGEASAEGRIESAHYKVDLNAHLTGVASWIAHVKMALVSSGMIRRGEVLPSAYATTSANSHMVRTLRMSLAAGDVKAVQISPPFEDTEGRVPVTAANKRNVLDPMSALIMAVPPGKSLVGPAACDRTLPIYDGVVRFDLAMSYRGTRNVAVKGYSGPVSVCAVRYRPISGHKIDSQS
;
A
#
# COMPACT_ATOMS: atom_id res chain seq x y z
N MET A 1 42.86 -59.99 -40.29
CA MET A 1 42.61 -58.65 -40.87
C MET A 1 41.12 -58.35 -40.69
N LEU A 2 40.81 -57.09 -40.33
CA LEU A 2 39.49 -56.49 -40.05
C LEU A 2 38.87 -56.71 -38.64
N PRO A 3 38.65 -55.62 -37.86
CA PRO A 3 38.11 -55.66 -36.50
C PRO A 3 36.58 -55.49 -36.49
N ILE A 4 35.88 -56.20 -35.60
CA ILE A 4 34.46 -55.97 -35.30
C ILE A 4 34.36 -55.41 -33.88
N ALA A 5 33.66 -54.29 -33.78
CA ALA A 5 33.61 -53.37 -32.67
C ALA A 5 33.09 -53.98 -31.35
N CYS A 6 33.84 -53.75 -30.28
CA CYS A 6 33.43 -53.99 -28.91
C CYS A 6 32.56 -52.81 -28.44
N LEU A 7 31.26 -53.03 -28.33
CA LEU A 7 30.29 -52.08 -27.77
C LEU A 7 30.60 -51.88 -26.27
N ARG A 8 31.20 -50.74 -25.91
CA ARG A 8 31.41 -50.34 -24.51
C ARG A 8 30.20 -49.57 -24.01
N LEU A 9 29.51 -50.11 -23.01
CA LEU A 9 28.49 -49.40 -22.24
C LEU A 9 29.11 -48.17 -21.57
N LEU A 10 28.60 -46.98 -21.87
CA LEU A 10 28.72 -45.80 -21.00
C LEU A 10 27.38 -45.58 -20.30
N ALA A 11 27.38 -45.80 -18.98
CA ALA A 11 26.27 -45.43 -18.11
C ALA A 11 26.17 -43.89 -18.02
N PRO A 12 25.00 -43.28 -18.18
CA PRO A 12 24.84 -41.85 -17.91
C PRO A 12 24.78 -41.66 -16.38
N LEU A 13 25.74 -40.91 -15.85
CA LEU A 13 25.67 -40.37 -14.49
C LEU A 13 24.48 -39.42 -14.44
N LEU A 14 23.35 -39.89 -13.90
CA LEU A 14 22.17 -39.07 -13.66
C LEU A 14 22.48 -38.14 -12.48
N GLY A 15 23.12 -37.01 -12.76
CA GLY A 15 23.33 -35.95 -11.79
C GLY A 15 22.00 -35.33 -11.40
N LEU A 16 21.45 -35.75 -10.26
CA LEU A 16 20.27 -35.15 -9.65
C LEU A 16 20.64 -33.72 -9.22
N VAL A 17 20.38 -32.74 -10.07
CA VAL A 17 20.41 -31.32 -9.69
C VAL A 17 19.23 -31.11 -8.75
N PHE A 18 19.48 -31.18 -7.45
CA PHE A 18 18.57 -30.68 -6.43
C PHE A 18 18.46 -29.17 -6.61
N VAL A 19 17.45 -28.72 -7.36
CA VAL A 19 17.02 -27.32 -7.32
C VAL A 19 16.45 -27.12 -5.94
N ALA A 20 17.23 -26.48 -5.06
CA ALA A 20 16.72 -26.01 -3.79
C ALA A 20 15.60 -25.01 -4.08
N THR A 21 14.35 -25.47 -3.98
CA THR A 21 13.19 -24.59 -3.97
C THR A 21 13.27 -23.81 -2.67
N THR A 22 13.78 -22.59 -2.74
CA THR A 22 13.60 -21.62 -1.66
C THR A 22 12.11 -21.46 -1.46
N SER A 23 11.56 -22.05 -0.41
CA SER A 23 10.18 -21.81 0.01
C SER A 23 10.04 -20.29 0.16
N ALA A 24 9.18 -19.70 -0.66
CA ALA A 24 8.79 -18.31 -0.48
C ALA A 24 8.06 -18.24 0.85
N HIS A 25 8.76 -17.84 1.91
CA HIS A 25 8.14 -17.62 3.20
C HIS A 25 7.21 -16.41 3.06
N ALA A 26 5.93 -16.61 3.36
CA ALA A 26 5.00 -15.51 3.51
C ALA A 26 5.48 -14.65 4.68
N GLU A 27 5.86 -13.40 4.40
CA GLU A 27 6.25 -12.44 5.42
C GLU A 27 5.00 -11.73 5.93
N THR A 28 4.82 -11.71 7.25
CA THR A 28 3.72 -11.00 7.88
C THR A 28 4.26 -9.89 8.76
N VAL A 29 3.80 -8.66 8.50
CA VAL A 29 4.16 -7.47 9.26
C VAL A 29 2.94 -7.00 10.03
N LYS A 30 3.07 -6.79 11.34
CA LYS A 30 1.99 -6.26 12.18
C LYS A 30 2.44 -4.96 12.82
N ALA A 31 1.59 -3.94 12.74
CA ALA A 31 1.84 -2.65 13.34
C ALA A 31 0.64 -2.19 14.17
N ARG A 32 0.93 -1.48 15.25
CA ARG A 32 -0.07 -0.80 16.08
C ARG A 32 0.34 0.66 16.21
N TYR A 33 -0.62 1.55 16.01
CA TYR A 33 -0.42 2.98 16.01
C TYR A 33 -1.38 3.64 17.00
N SER A 34 -0.88 4.63 17.73
CA SER A 34 -1.70 5.57 18.49
C SER A 34 -1.79 6.88 17.72
N VAL A 35 -3.00 7.45 17.67
CA VAL A 35 -3.27 8.74 17.06
C VAL A 35 -3.48 9.75 18.18
N SER A 36 -2.77 10.88 18.10
CA SER A 36 -2.88 11.96 19.07
C SER A 36 -3.07 13.30 18.38
N LEU A 37 -3.87 14.16 18.99
CA LEU A 37 -4.12 15.53 18.56
C LEU A 37 -3.82 16.48 19.72
N ILE A 38 -2.88 17.41 19.52
CA ILE A 38 -2.44 18.37 20.55
C ILE A 38 -2.03 17.64 21.86
N GLY A 39 -1.32 16.52 21.71
CA GLY A 39 -0.88 15.68 22.83
C GLY A 39 -1.95 14.77 23.45
N LEU A 40 -3.23 14.96 23.13
CA LEU A 40 -4.30 14.08 23.58
C LEU A 40 -4.43 12.86 22.67
N HIS A 41 -4.43 11.66 23.25
CA HIS A 41 -4.71 10.44 22.50
C HIS A 41 -6.19 10.37 22.11
N ILE A 42 -6.46 10.22 20.81
CA ILE A 42 -7.82 10.26 20.25
C ILE A 42 -8.27 8.96 19.59
N GLY A 43 -7.35 8.03 19.31
CA GLY A 43 -7.70 6.80 18.63
C GLY A 43 -6.53 5.87 18.39
N GLU A 44 -6.84 4.66 18.00
CA GLU A 44 -5.87 3.60 17.73
C GLU A 44 -6.08 3.04 16.33
N ALA A 45 -5.00 2.54 15.74
CA ALA A 45 -5.05 1.75 14.52
C ALA A 45 -4.18 0.50 14.63
N SER A 46 -4.65 -0.59 14.05
CA SER A 46 -3.88 -1.81 13.82
C SER A 46 -3.78 -2.07 12.33
N ALA A 47 -2.60 -2.49 11.89
CA ALA A 47 -2.36 -2.87 10.50
C ALA A 47 -1.69 -4.24 10.44
N GLU A 48 -2.10 -5.04 9.46
CA GLU A 48 -1.46 -6.30 9.12
C GLU A 48 -1.16 -6.31 7.62
N GLY A 49 0.11 -6.48 7.28
CA GLY A 49 0.58 -6.69 5.92
C GLY A 49 1.04 -8.12 5.74
N ARG A 50 0.69 -8.75 4.62
CA ARG A 50 1.21 -10.04 4.19
C ARG A 50 1.84 -9.87 2.82
N ILE A 51 3.04 -10.42 2.65
CA ILE A 51 3.73 -10.50 1.37
C ILE A 51 4.04 -11.96 1.10
N GLU A 52 3.57 -12.48 -0.03
CA GLU A 52 3.83 -13.84 -0.47
C GLU A 52 4.31 -13.81 -1.92
N SER A 53 5.55 -14.26 -2.15
CA SER A 53 6.25 -14.17 -3.43
C SER A 53 6.34 -12.72 -3.93
N ALA A 54 5.36 -12.27 -4.72
CA ALA A 54 5.25 -10.91 -5.23
C ALA A 54 3.89 -10.27 -4.91
N HIS A 55 2.96 -11.00 -4.30
CA HIS A 55 1.63 -10.52 -3.96
C HIS A 55 1.66 -9.90 -2.57
N TYR A 56 0.96 -8.77 -2.40
CA TYR A 56 0.72 -8.20 -1.10
C TYR A 56 -0.77 -8.15 -0.79
N LYS A 57 -1.07 -8.21 0.50
CA LYS A 57 -2.35 -7.82 1.07
C LYS A 57 -2.09 -7.04 2.34
N VAL A 58 -2.66 -5.85 2.45
CA VAL A 58 -2.55 -5.02 3.65
C VAL A 58 -3.95 -4.69 4.13
N ASP A 59 -4.18 -4.85 5.42
CA ASP A 59 -5.39 -4.42 6.11
C ASP A 59 -5.04 -3.42 7.22
N LEU A 60 -5.96 -2.49 7.47
CA LEU A 60 -5.86 -1.52 8.56
C LEU A 60 -7.24 -1.34 9.19
N ASN A 61 -7.29 -1.41 10.51
CA ASN A 61 -8.49 -1.12 11.30
C ASN A 61 -8.17 0.05 12.23
N ALA A 62 -9.04 1.06 12.27
CA ALA A 62 -8.89 2.22 13.11
C ALA A 62 -10.20 2.55 13.84
N HIS A 63 -10.08 3.11 15.04
CA HIS A 63 -11.23 3.57 15.82
C HIS A 63 -10.84 4.71 16.77
N LEU A 64 -11.80 5.55 17.12
CA LEU A 64 -11.59 6.56 18.17
C LEU A 64 -11.64 5.94 19.56
N THR A 65 -10.89 6.53 20.48
CA THR A 65 -10.81 6.13 21.89
C THR A 65 -11.08 7.32 22.81
N GLY A 66 -11.29 7.06 24.11
CA GLY A 66 -11.48 8.09 25.14
C GLY A 66 -12.63 9.06 24.83
N VAL A 67 -12.42 10.34 25.13
CA VAL A 67 -13.44 11.41 24.96
C VAL A 67 -13.85 11.56 23.48
N ALA A 68 -12.93 11.36 22.54
CA ALA A 68 -13.23 11.45 21.12
C ALA A 68 -14.27 10.40 20.68
N SER A 69 -14.23 9.19 21.27
CA SER A 69 -15.20 8.13 20.99
C SER A 69 -16.62 8.47 21.46
N TRP A 70 -16.77 9.23 22.55
CA TRP A 70 -18.09 9.65 23.06
C TRP A 70 -18.74 10.68 22.13
N ILE A 71 -17.93 11.58 21.56
CA ILE A 71 -18.39 12.63 20.64
C ILE A 71 -18.72 12.04 19.27
N ALA A 72 -17.84 11.18 18.74
CA ALA A 72 -17.99 10.60 17.41
C ALA A 72 -17.58 9.12 17.45
N HIS A 73 -18.54 8.20 17.38
CA HIS A 73 -18.25 6.76 17.40
C HIS A 73 -17.72 6.28 16.05
N VAL A 74 -16.52 6.69 15.64
CA VAL A 74 -15.97 6.35 14.32
C VAL A 74 -15.16 5.06 14.36
N LYS A 75 -15.46 4.16 13.42
CA LYS A 75 -14.67 2.97 13.08
C LYS A 75 -14.34 2.98 11.60
N MET A 76 -13.15 2.54 11.24
CA MET A 76 -12.71 2.45 9.85
C MET A 76 -11.96 1.13 9.63
N ALA A 77 -12.22 0.47 8.52
CA ALA A 77 -11.50 -0.71 8.07
C ALA A 77 -11.10 -0.51 6.61
N LEU A 78 -9.83 -0.69 6.28
CA LEU A 78 -9.29 -0.56 4.93
C LEU A 78 -8.57 -1.84 4.56
N VAL A 79 -8.69 -2.26 3.31
CA VAL A 79 -7.96 -3.39 2.76
C VAL A 79 -7.48 -3.03 1.38
N SER A 80 -6.23 -3.38 1.06
CA SER A 80 -5.69 -3.32 -0.29
C SER A 80 -4.91 -4.58 -0.63
N SER A 81 -4.91 -4.94 -1.91
CA SER A 81 -4.11 -6.04 -2.44
C SER A 81 -3.61 -5.75 -3.83
N GLY A 82 -2.46 -6.34 -4.16
CA GLY A 82 -1.83 -6.18 -5.47
C GLY A 82 -0.54 -6.98 -5.55
N MET A 83 0.38 -6.50 -6.38
CA MET A 83 1.71 -7.07 -6.52
C MET A 83 2.79 -6.01 -6.35
N ILE A 84 3.97 -6.42 -5.90
CA ILE A 84 5.19 -5.63 -5.93
C ILE A 84 6.11 -6.25 -6.97
N ARG A 85 6.47 -5.49 -8.01
CA ARG A 85 7.34 -5.97 -9.09
C ARG A 85 8.42 -4.94 -9.38
N ARG A 86 9.69 -5.34 -9.25
CA ARG A 86 10.86 -4.47 -9.53
C ARG A 86 10.82 -3.13 -8.77
N GLY A 87 10.34 -3.14 -7.53
CA GLY A 87 10.23 -1.94 -6.69
C GLY A 87 9.01 -1.06 -6.99
N GLU A 88 8.12 -1.49 -7.88
CA GLU A 88 6.86 -0.83 -8.21
C GLU A 88 5.70 -1.55 -7.53
N VAL A 89 4.79 -0.78 -6.91
CA VAL A 89 3.56 -1.29 -6.30
C VAL A 89 2.45 -1.22 -7.33
N LEU A 90 1.81 -2.35 -7.60
CA LEU A 90 0.80 -2.54 -8.64
C LEU A 90 -0.53 -2.96 -7.98
N PRO A 91 -1.39 -2.01 -7.59
CA PRO A 91 -2.65 -2.32 -6.92
C PRO A 91 -3.64 -3.01 -7.84
N SER A 92 -4.47 -3.87 -7.24
CA SER A 92 -5.51 -4.63 -7.95
C SER A 92 -6.88 -4.54 -7.29
N ALA A 93 -6.94 -4.36 -5.97
CA ALA A 93 -8.18 -4.14 -5.25
C ALA A 93 -7.95 -3.24 -4.04
N TYR A 94 -8.94 -2.40 -3.76
CA TYR A 94 -9.00 -1.58 -2.56
C TYR A 94 -10.43 -1.56 -2.03
N ALA A 95 -10.59 -1.60 -0.72
CA ALA A 95 -11.87 -1.45 -0.07
C ALA A 95 -11.72 -0.66 1.23
N THR A 96 -12.74 0.14 1.55
CA THR A 96 -12.88 0.77 2.85
C THR A 96 -14.30 0.63 3.37
N THR A 97 -14.42 0.45 4.68
CA THR A 97 -15.67 0.51 5.43
C THR A 97 -15.49 1.52 6.55
N SER A 98 -16.28 2.58 6.53
CA SER A 98 -16.32 3.60 7.57
C SER A 98 -17.68 3.57 8.24
N ALA A 99 -17.72 3.50 9.56
CA ALA A 99 -18.95 3.44 10.33
C ALA A 99 -18.94 4.51 11.41
N ASN A 100 -20.10 5.14 11.61
CA ASN A 100 -20.40 5.96 12.78
C ASN A 100 -21.77 5.59 13.36
N SER A 101 -22.25 6.32 14.37
CA SER A 101 -23.55 6.06 15.01
C SER A 101 -24.76 6.18 14.07
N HIS A 102 -24.60 6.82 12.91
CA HIS A 102 -25.70 7.13 11.98
C HIS A 102 -25.65 6.30 10.71
N MET A 103 -24.46 5.93 10.24
CA MET A 103 -24.27 5.36 8.91
C MET A 103 -23.04 4.45 8.86
N VAL A 104 -23.15 3.40 8.06
CA VAL A 104 -22.02 2.64 7.54
C VAL A 104 -21.88 2.93 6.05
N ARG A 105 -20.69 3.36 5.63
CA ARG A 105 -20.33 3.56 4.22
C ARG A 105 -19.24 2.58 3.82
N THR A 106 -19.45 1.92 2.69
CA THR A 106 -18.50 1.02 2.05
C THR A 106 -18.06 1.61 0.72
N LEU A 107 -16.80 1.40 0.37
CA LEU A 107 -16.24 1.70 -0.95
C LEU A 107 -15.43 0.48 -1.40
N ARG A 108 -15.63 0.06 -2.64
CA ARG A 108 -14.84 -0.98 -3.30
C ARG A 108 -14.33 -0.45 -4.62
N MET A 109 -13.05 -0.66 -4.88
CA MET A 109 -12.36 -0.25 -6.10
C MET A 109 -11.58 -1.42 -6.66
N SER A 110 -11.78 -1.73 -7.94
CA SER A 110 -10.96 -2.70 -8.67
C SER A 110 -10.00 -1.97 -9.59
N LEU A 111 -8.77 -2.47 -9.67
CA LEU A 111 -7.70 -1.90 -10.48
C LEU A 111 -7.02 -3.01 -11.29
N ALA A 112 -6.43 -2.64 -12.42
CA ALA A 112 -5.48 -3.48 -13.13
C ALA A 112 -4.12 -2.77 -13.09
N ALA A 113 -3.26 -3.14 -12.14
CA ALA A 113 -1.94 -2.54 -11.96
C ALA A 113 -2.00 -1.01 -11.84
N GLY A 114 -2.93 -0.50 -11.03
CA GLY A 114 -3.13 0.95 -10.83
C GLY A 114 -4.07 1.64 -11.84
N ASP A 115 -4.58 0.93 -12.86
CA ASP A 115 -5.67 1.45 -13.69
C ASP A 115 -7.03 1.08 -13.11
N VAL A 116 -7.79 2.06 -12.64
CA VAL A 116 -9.11 1.84 -12.03
C VAL A 116 -10.10 1.32 -13.06
N LYS A 117 -10.75 0.21 -12.76
CA LYS A 117 -11.76 -0.44 -13.63
C LYS A 117 -13.18 -0.23 -13.13
N ALA A 118 -13.39 -0.29 -11.82
CA ALA A 118 -14.69 -0.02 -11.22
C ALA A 118 -14.53 0.62 -9.83
N VAL A 119 -15.50 1.45 -9.47
CA VAL A 119 -15.67 2.00 -8.12
C VAL A 119 -17.13 1.85 -7.73
N GLN A 120 -17.38 1.32 -6.54
CA GLN A 120 -18.71 1.15 -5.97
C GLN A 120 -18.70 1.76 -4.57
N ILE A 121 -19.66 2.64 -4.28
CA ILE A 121 -19.78 3.33 -3.01
C ILE A 121 -21.21 3.18 -2.52
N SER A 122 -21.39 2.70 -1.29
CA SER A 122 -22.71 2.51 -0.69
C SER A 122 -22.73 2.92 0.78
N PRO A 123 -23.59 3.86 1.19
CA PRO A 123 -24.44 4.68 0.32
C PRO A 123 -23.60 5.69 -0.48
N PRO A 124 -24.07 6.11 -1.68
CA PRO A 124 -23.35 7.08 -2.50
C PRO A 124 -23.16 8.42 -1.76
N PHE A 125 -22.23 9.24 -2.23
CA PHE A 125 -22.11 10.62 -1.78
C PHE A 125 -23.17 11.45 -2.48
N GLU A 126 -24.03 12.12 -1.72
CA GLU A 126 -25.08 13.00 -2.26
C GLU A 126 -24.49 14.32 -2.78
N ASP A 127 -23.42 14.79 -2.13
CA ASP A 127 -22.79 16.08 -2.36
C ASP A 127 -21.71 16.01 -3.45
N THR A 128 -22.16 16.04 -4.70
CA THR A 128 -21.29 16.02 -5.90
C THR A 128 -21.09 17.39 -6.54
N GLU A 129 -21.93 18.37 -6.18
CA GLU A 129 -21.86 19.73 -6.73
C GLU A 129 -20.59 20.47 -6.27
N GLY A 130 -20.05 21.32 -7.15
CA GLY A 130 -18.83 22.10 -6.86
C GLY A 130 -17.53 21.31 -6.84
N ARG A 131 -17.57 20.00 -7.15
CA ARG A 131 -16.37 19.16 -7.25
C ARG A 131 -15.69 19.29 -8.61
N VAL A 132 -14.36 19.36 -8.60
CA VAL A 132 -13.57 19.27 -9.83
C VAL A 132 -13.79 17.88 -10.46
N PRO A 133 -14.20 17.77 -11.74
CA PRO A 133 -14.48 16.48 -12.35
C PRO A 133 -13.29 15.52 -12.37
N VAL A 134 -13.52 14.24 -12.02
CA VAL A 134 -12.51 13.18 -12.13
C VAL A 134 -12.53 12.60 -13.53
N THR A 135 -11.48 12.84 -14.31
CA THR A 135 -11.39 12.33 -15.68
C THR A 135 -10.97 10.85 -15.72
N ALA A 136 -11.13 10.19 -16.87
CA ALA A 136 -10.58 8.85 -17.08
C ALA A 136 -9.04 8.82 -16.99
N ALA A 137 -8.36 9.94 -17.29
CA ALA A 137 -6.91 10.04 -17.15
C ALA A 137 -6.46 10.07 -15.69
N ASN A 138 -7.26 10.69 -14.82
CA ASN A 138 -7.00 10.78 -13.38
C ASN A 138 -7.09 9.41 -12.69
N LYS A 139 -7.63 8.39 -13.37
CA LYS A 139 -7.86 7.03 -12.87
C LYS A 139 -6.83 6.00 -13.37
N ARG A 140 -5.75 6.44 -14.01
CA ARG A 140 -4.70 5.58 -14.56
C ARG A 140 -3.38 5.74 -13.82
N ASN A 141 -2.61 4.65 -13.70
CA ASN A 141 -1.32 4.62 -12.99
C ASN A 141 -1.39 5.24 -11.58
N VAL A 142 -2.43 4.90 -10.81
CA VAL A 142 -2.63 5.42 -9.45
C VAL A 142 -2.39 4.34 -8.39
N LEU A 143 -2.05 4.79 -7.19
CA LEU A 143 -2.09 4.00 -5.97
C LEU A 143 -3.42 4.24 -5.24
N ASP A 144 -3.92 3.23 -4.54
CA ASP A 144 -4.91 3.44 -3.49
C ASP A 144 -4.21 3.88 -2.18
N PRO A 145 -4.94 4.46 -1.22
CA PRO A 145 -4.35 4.99 0.02
C PRO A 145 -3.52 3.97 0.81
N MET A 146 -3.89 2.69 0.84
CA MET A 146 -3.15 1.66 1.57
C MET A 146 -1.91 1.21 0.80
N SER A 147 -2.02 1.05 -0.53
CA SER A 147 -0.86 0.77 -1.38
C SER A 147 0.20 1.88 -1.33
N ALA A 148 -0.22 3.14 -1.18
CA ALA A 148 0.70 4.27 -1.04
C ALA A 148 1.55 4.23 0.24
N LEU A 149 1.11 3.49 1.28
CA LEU A 149 1.89 3.26 2.49
C LEU A 149 3.01 2.22 2.28
N ILE A 150 2.94 1.42 1.20
CA ILE A 150 4.01 0.51 0.81
C ILE A 150 5.10 1.34 0.16
N MET A 151 6.05 1.78 0.99
CA MET A 151 7.17 2.61 0.57
C MET A 151 8.26 1.77 -0.12
N ALA A 152 7.92 1.12 -1.23
CA ALA A 152 8.85 0.30 -2.01
C ALA A 152 10.01 1.16 -2.54
N VAL A 153 11.24 0.66 -2.41
CA VAL A 153 12.44 1.32 -2.91
C VAL A 153 12.94 0.55 -4.15
N PRO A 154 13.36 1.23 -5.22
CA PRO A 154 13.88 0.54 -6.40
C PRO A 154 15.06 -0.40 -6.07
N PRO A 155 15.18 -1.55 -6.76
CA PRO A 155 16.30 -2.47 -6.57
C PRO A 155 17.65 -1.75 -6.71
N GLY A 156 18.60 -2.09 -5.83
CA GLY A 156 19.94 -1.50 -5.84
C GLY A 156 20.05 -0.10 -5.22
N LYS A 157 18.96 0.45 -4.66
CA LYS A 157 18.99 1.68 -3.85
C LYS A 157 18.93 1.36 -2.36
N SER A 158 19.51 2.23 -1.53
CA SER A 158 19.41 2.12 -0.08
C SER A 158 17.98 2.29 0.40
N LEU A 159 17.53 1.43 1.31
CA LEU A 159 16.21 1.52 1.96
C LEU A 159 16.08 2.79 2.81
N VAL A 160 17.20 3.28 3.35
CA VAL A 160 17.27 4.53 4.12
C VAL A 160 18.01 5.58 3.30
N GLY A 161 17.41 6.75 3.14
CA GLY A 161 17.95 7.86 2.36
C GLY A 161 16.98 8.39 1.29
N PRO A 162 17.49 9.18 0.34
CA PRO A 162 16.67 9.93 -0.62
C PRO A 162 15.74 9.07 -1.48
N ALA A 163 16.18 7.87 -1.87
CA ALA A 163 15.40 6.96 -2.72
C ALA A 163 14.06 6.50 -2.09
N ALA A 164 13.92 6.59 -0.77
CA ALA A 164 12.67 6.33 -0.08
C ALA A 164 11.67 7.49 -0.18
N CYS A 165 12.14 8.74 -0.38
CA CYS A 165 11.30 9.93 -0.29
C CYS A 165 11.16 10.71 -1.60
N ASP A 166 12.14 10.69 -2.51
CA ASP A 166 12.20 11.62 -3.64
C ASP A 166 11.34 11.15 -4.82
N ARG A 167 10.02 11.29 -4.65
CA ARG A 167 9.01 10.90 -5.63
C ARG A 167 7.68 11.59 -5.39
N THR A 168 6.80 11.50 -6.39
CA THR A 168 5.41 11.89 -6.25
C THR A 168 4.55 10.64 -6.35
N LEU A 169 3.68 10.42 -5.36
CA LEU A 169 2.73 9.31 -5.37
C LEU A 169 1.37 9.79 -5.92
N PRO A 170 0.95 9.29 -7.10
CA PRO A 170 -0.37 9.59 -7.63
C PRO A 170 -1.42 8.73 -6.93
N ILE A 171 -2.30 9.32 -6.12
CA ILE A 171 -3.29 8.57 -5.33
C ILE A 171 -4.70 8.89 -5.80
N TYR A 172 -5.50 7.85 -5.99
CA TYR A 172 -6.95 7.96 -6.14
C TYR A 172 -7.62 7.12 -5.06
N ASP A 173 -8.44 7.74 -4.22
CA ASP A 173 -9.11 7.07 -3.09
C ASP A 173 -10.49 6.49 -3.44
N GLY A 174 -10.89 6.59 -4.71
CA GLY A 174 -12.21 6.24 -5.22
C GLY A 174 -13.15 7.46 -5.40
N VAL A 175 -12.78 8.62 -4.85
CA VAL A 175 -13.52 9.89 -4.99
C VAL A 175 -12.61 11.00 -5.47
N VAL A 176 -11.46 11.17 -4.82
CA VAL A 176 -10.51 12.26 -5.01
C VAL A 176 -9.22 11.71 -5.62
N ARG A 177 -8.71 12.43 -6.62
CA ARG A 177 -7.36 12.25 -7.16
C ARG A 177 -6.46 13.33 -6.59
N PHE A 178 -5.35 12.94 -5.99
CA PHE A 178 -4.37 13.85 -5.41
C PHE A 178 -2.96 13.28 -5.45
N ASP A 179 -1.97 14.16 -5.54
CA ASP A 179 -0.57 13.78 -5.47
C ASP A 179 -0.03 14.00 -4.06
N LEU A 180 0.78 13.05 -3.60
CA LEU A 180 1.69 13.26 -2.47
C LEU A 180 3.09 13.50 -3.01
N ALA A 181 3.48 14.76 -3.11
CA ALA A 181 4.84 15.15 -3.48
C ALA A 181 5.74 15.02 -2.25
N MET A 182 6.65 14.04 -2.29
CA MET A 182 7.53 13.70 -1.20
C MET A 182 8.94 14.19 -1.48
N SER A 183 9.66 14.57 -0.43
CA SER A 183 11.06 14.98 -0.53
C SER A 183 11.82 14.61 0.73
N TYR A 184 13.07 14.18 0.56
CA TYR A 184 13.94 13.80 1.66
C TYR A 184 14.30 14.99 2.56
N ARG A 185 14.35 14.74 3.87
CA ARG A 185 14.71 15.74 4.90
C ARG A 185 15.83 15.29 5.82
N GLY A 186 16.37 14.09 5.63
CA GLY A 186 17.45 13.54 6.45
C GLY A 186 17.14 12.15 6.99
N THR A 187 18.07 11.64 7.78
CA THR A 187 17.94 10.35 8.47
C THR A 187 17.89 10.62 9.97
N ARG A 188 17.09 9.83 10.70
CA ARG A 188 17.04 9.85 12.17
C ARG A 188 17.12 8.44 12.70
N ASN A 189 17.74 8.25 13.86
CA ASN A 189 17.62 6.99 14.58
C ASN A 189 16.37 7.03 15.46
N VAL A 190 15.57 5.97 15.41
CA VAL A 190 14.40 5.79 16.26
C VAL A 190 14.51 4.45 16.99
N ALA A 191 13.94 4.38 18.17
CA ALA A 191 13.79 3.16 18.94
C ALA A 191 12.31 3.00 19.29
N VAL A 192 11.68 1.97 18.73
CA VAL A 192 10.30 1.57 19.01
C VAL A 192 10.26 0.06 19.24
N LYS A 193 9.17 -0.44 19.80
CA LYS A 193 9.03 -1.89 20.01
C LYS A 193 9.13 -2.62 18.67
N GLY A 194 10.12 -3.50 18.54
CA GLY A 194 10.36 -4.30 17.33
C GLY A 194 11.28 -3.66 16.28
N TYR A 195 11.75 -2.42 16.49
CA TYR A 195 12.71 -1.78 15.59
C TYR A 195 13.57 -0.73 16.30
N SER A 196 14.89 -0.82 16.12
CA SER A 196 15.84 0.21 16.56
C SER A 196 16.86 0.43 15.46
N GLY A 197 16.90 1.63 14.89
CA GLY A 197 17.75 1.90 13.73
C GLY A 197 17.42 3.19 12.97
N PRO A 198 18.11 3.42 11.85
CA PRO A 198 17.96 4.62 11.05
C PRO A 198 16.71 4.58 10.17
N VAL A 199 15.96 5.68 10.14
CA VAL A 199 14.79 5.89 9.27
C VAL A 199 14.96 7.13 8.41
N SER A 200 14.40 7.07 7.19
CA SER A 200 14.27 8.24 6.31
C SER A 200 13.18 9.18 6.84
N VAL A 201 13.49 10.47 6.92
CA VAL A 201 12.49 11.52 7.19
C VAL A 201 12.05 12.11 5.86
N CYS A 202 10.78 11.94 5.50
CA CYS A 202 10.19 12.53 4.31
C CYS A 202 9.31 13.74 4.69
N ALA A 203 9.48 14.86 3.99
CA ALA A 203 8.44 15.89 3.94
C ALA A 203 7.44 15.53 2.85
N VAL A 204 6.14 15.65 3.16
CA VAL A 204 5.05 15.31 2.24
C VAL A 204 4.21 16.57 1.99
N ARG A 205 3.91 16.86 0.72
CA ARG A 205 2.99 17.92 0.32
C ARG A 205 1.82 17.30 -0.45
N TYR A 206 0.62 17.47 0.10
CA TYR A 206 -0.64 17.11 -0.55
C TYR A 206 -0.97 18.11 -1.66
N ARG A 207 -1.34 17.61 -2.84
CA ARG A 207 -1.74 18.40 -4.01
C ARG A 207 -3.05 17.84 -4.56
N PRO A 208 -4.20 18.46 -4.30
CA PRO A 208 -5.47 18.00 -4.84
C PRO A 208 -5.51 18.23 -6.36
N ILE A 209 -6.01 17.25 -7.12
CA ILE A 209 -6.08 17.30 -8.59
C ILE A 209 -7.54 17.30 -9.07
N SER A 210 -8.35 16.36 -8.58
CA SER A 210 -9.79 16.31 -8.92
C SER A 210 -10.61 15.60 -7.85
N GLY A 211 -11.93 15.73 -7.89
CA GLY A 211 -12.87 15.12 -6.95
C GLY A 211 -13.01 15.87 -5.63
N HIS A 212 -12.08 16.78 -5.31
CA HIS A 212 -12.22 17.74 -4.23
C HIS A 212 -13.18 18.86 -4.63
N LYS A 213 -13.78 19.53 -3.64
CA LYS A 213 -14.55 20.75 -3.87
C LYS A 213 -13.62 21.95 -4.00
N ILE A 214 -13.95 22.87 -4.90
CA ILE A 214 -13.15 24.07 -5.20
C ILE A 214 -13.13 25.04 -3.99
N ASP A 215 -14.21 25.06 -3.21
CA ASP A 215 -14.39 25.91 -2.02
C ASP A 215 -13.89 25.27 -0.71
N SER A 216 -13.44 24.01 -0.75
CA SER A 216 -12.89 23.34 0.42
C SER A 216 -11.47 23.85 0.66
N GLN A 217 -11.37 24.91 1.45
CA GLN A 217 -10.11 25.28 2.07
C GLN A 217 -9.74 24.17 3.07
N SER A 218 -8.83 23.30 2.64
CA SER A 218 -8.13 22.33 3.50
C SER A 218 -6.75 22.87 3.83
#